data_AF-A0A1C6CF96-F1
#
_entry.id   AF-A0A1C6CF96-F1
#
_cell.length_a   1.000
_cell.length_b   1.000
_cell.length_c   1.000
_cell.angle_alpha   90.00
_cell.angle_beta   90.00
_cell.angle_gamma   90.00
#
_symmetry.space_group_name_H-M   'P 1'
#
loop_
_entity.id
_entity.type
_entity.pdbx_description
1 polymer ?
#
loop_
_entity_poly.entity_id
_entity_poly.type
_entity_poly.pdbx_seq_one_letter_code
_entity_poly.pdbx_strand_id
1 'polypeptide(L)' 'MQERDCVKNFEQDLVKQGILTDEQIGKMRQDFDREMEEAIARAEAAPEMTADEIYDFLYV' A
#
# COMPACT_ATOMS: atom_id res chain seq x y z
N MET A 1 13.67 -8.64 22.51
CA MET A 1 13.39 -7.29 21.95
C MET A 1 12.05 -7.40 21.25
N GLN A 2 10.99 -6.78 21.76
CA GLN A 2 9.70 -6.75 21.04
C GLN A 2 9.89 -5.84 19.82
N GLU A 3 9.70 -6.39 18.63
CA GLU A 3 9.66 -5.63 17.39
C GLU A 3 8.47 -4.65 17.50
N ARG A 4 8.72 -3.34 17.46
CA ARG A 4 7.67 -2.30 17.58
C ARG A 4 6.87 -2.14 16.28
N ASP A 5 6.68 -3.23 15.56
CA ASP A 5 5.89 -3.29 14.34
C ASP A 5 4.41 -3.41 14.74
N CYS A 6 3.67 -2.32 14.60
CA CYS A 6 2.26 -2.28 14.96
C CYS A 6 1.41 -3.26 14.12
N VAL A 7 1.80 -3.53 12.88
CA VAL A 7 1.06 -4.41 11.97
C VAL A 7 1.24 -5.86 12.42
N LYS A 8 2.49 -6.31 12.59
CA LYS A 8 2.77 -7.68 13.05
C LYS A 8 2.15 -7.96 14.42
N ASN A 9 2.24 -7.00 15.34
CA ASN A 9 1.68 -7.16 16.67
C ASN A 9 0.15 -7.30 16.62
N PHE A 10 -0.52 -6.50 15.78
CA PHE A 10 -1.97 -6.57 15.63
C PHE A 10 -2.44 -7.85 14.90
N GLU A 11 -1.75 -8.25 13.83
CA GLU A 11 -1.99 -9.53 13.13
C GLU A 11 -1.94 -10.71 14.11
N GLN A 12 -0.90 -10.79 14.95
CA GLN A 12 -0.77 -11.83 15.96
C GLN A 12 -1.92 -11.84 16.96
N ASP A 13 -2.36 -10.67 17.40
CA ASP A 13 -3.45 -10.57 18.37
C ASP A 13 -4.81 -10.93 17.75
N LEU A 14 -5.02 -10.63 16.46
CA LEU A 14 -6.23 -11.06 15.73
C LEU A 14 -6.24 -12.57 15.46
N VAL A 15 -5.08 -13.17 15.17
CA VAL A 15 -4.95 -14.63 15.04
C VAL A 15 -5.23 -15.34 16.37
N LYS A 16 -4.68 -14.83 17.49
CA LYS A 16 -4.96 -15.38 18.83
C LYS A 16 -6.44 -15.31 19.20
N GLN A 17 -7.15 -14.28 18.74
CA GLN A 17 -8.59 -14.12 18.94
C GLN A 17 -9.43 -14.95 17.95
N GLY A 18 -8.80 -15.65 17.00
CA GLY A 18 -9.48 -16.44 15.96
C GLY A 18 -10.22 -15.61 14.92
N ILE A 19 -9.92 -14.31 14.84
CA ILE A 19 -10.55 -13.37 13.89
C ILE A 19 -9.92 -13.48 12.50
N LEU A 20 -8.59 -13.68 12.46
CA LEU A 20 -7.83 -13.91 11.23
C LEU A 20 -7.13 -15.26 11.26
N THR A 21 -6.96 -15.85 10.09
CA THR A 21 -6.06 -16.98 9.86
C THR A 21 -4.80 -16.52 9.13
N ASP A 22 -3.71 -17.28 9.28
CA ASP A 22 -2.47 -17.00 8.55
C ASP A 22 -2.67 -17.01 7.02
N GLU A 23 -3.60 -17.82 6.52
CA GLU A 23 -3.98 -17.85 5.11
C GLU A 23 -4.64 -16.54 4.66
N GLN A 24 -5.55 -15.99 5.48
CA GLN A 24 -6.18 -14.69 5.19
C GLN A 24 -5.17 -13.55 5.20
N ILE A 25 -4.23 -13.55 6.15
CA ILE A 25 -3.13 -12.58 6.20
C ILE A 25 -2.26 -12.69 4.94
N GLY A 26 -1.90 -13.92 4.54
CA GLY A 26 -1.15 -14.17 3.32
C GLY A 26 -1.86 -13.64 2.07
N LYS A 27 -3.17 -13.87 1.97
CA LYS A 27 -3.98 -13.35 0.88
C LYS A 27 -4.03 -11.82 0.85
N MET A 28 -4.22 -11.17 2.00
CA MET A 28 -4.22 -9.70 2.10
C MET A 28 -2.90 -9.09 1.62
N ARG A 29 -1.77 -9.73 1.93
CA ARG A 29 -0.44 -9.30 1.46
C ARG A 29 -0.29 -9.43 -0.05
N GLN A 30 -0.71 -10.57 -0.61
CA GLN A 30 -0.70 -10.78 -2.06
C GLN A 30 -1.60 -9.79 -2.82
N ASP A 31 -2.80 -9.53 -2.28
CA ASP A 31 -3.72 -8.56 -2.86
C ASP A 31 -3.11 -7.14 -2.83
N PHE A 32 -2.45 -6.77 -1.71
CA PHE A 32 -1.73 -5.50 -1.60
C PHE A 32 -0.56 -5.38 -2.58
N ASP A 33 0.27 -6.41 -2.70
CA ASP A 33 1.42 -6.41 -3.62
C ASP A 33 0.93 -6.21 -5.07
N ARG A 34 -0.16 -6.88 -5.46
CA ARG A 34 -0.80 -6.68 -6.78
C ARG A 34 -1.29 -5.24 -6.95
N GLU A 35 -2.01 -4.69 -5.97
CA GLU A 35 -2.51 -3.30 -6.06
C GLU A 35 -1.38 -2.29 -6.16
N MET A 36 -0.26 -2.54 -5.47
CA MET A 36 0.93 -1.70 -5.53
C MET A 36 1.59 -1.75 -6.90
N GLU A 37 1.78 -2.95 -7.47
CA GLU A 37 2.33 -3.12 -8.82
C GLU A 37 1.46 -2.42 -9.88
N GLU A 38 0.13 -2.56 -9.79
CA GLU A 38 -0.79 -1.86 -10.67
C GLU A 38 -0.71 -0.34 -10.51
N ALA A 39 -0.56 0.16 -9.28
CA ALA A 39 -0.41 1.59 -9.03
C ALA A 39 0.90 2.15 -9.62
N ILE A 40 2.01 1.40 -9.48
CA ILE A 40 3.30 1.75 -10.09
C ILE A 40 3.16 1.77 -11.62
N ALA A 41 2.62 0.72 -12.21
CA ALA A 41 2.44 0.63 -13.66
C ALA A 41 1.58 1.78 -14.21
N ARG A 42 0.52 2.18 -13.49
CA ARG A 42 -0.29 3.35 -13.85
C ARG A 42 0.51 4.65 -13.76
N ALA A 43 1.33 4.82 -12.72
CA ALA A 43 2.15 6.01 -12.54
C ALA A 43 3.24 6.12 -13.62
N GLU A 44 3.86 5.00 -14.00
CA GLU A 44 4.88 4.95 -15.07
C GLU A 44 4.28 5.16 -16.46
N ALA A 45 3.05 4.69 -16.69
CA ALA A 45 2.33 4.91 -17.95
C ALA A 45 1.72 6.32 -18.06
N ALA A 46 1.71 7.09 -16.98
CA ALA A 46 1.21 8.45 -17.00
C ALA A 46 2.14 9.32 -17.88
N PRO A 47 1.57 10.21 -18.70
CA PRO A 47 2.37 11.13 -19.49
C PRO A 47 3.25 12.00 -18.58
N GLU A 48 4.47 12.28 -19.01
CA GLU A 48 5.30 13.26 -18.33
C GLU A 48 4.62 14.63 -18.36
N MET A 49 4.85 15.41 -17.30
CA MET A 49 4.42 16.80 -17.29
C MET A 49 5.11 17.57 -18.41
N THR A 50 4.32 18.36 -19.11
CA THR A 50 4.78 19.32 -20.09
C THR A 50 5.43 20.54 -19.41
N ALA A 51 6.24 21.29 -20.16
CA ALA A 51 6.89 22.49 -19.63
C ALA A 51 5.89 23.60 -19.24
N ASP A 52 4.72 23.63 -19.87
CA ASP A 52 3.70 24.65 -19.61
C ASP A 52 2.98 24.42 -18.27
N GLU A 53 2.82 23.15 -17.85
CA GLU A 53 2.23 22.76 -16.56
C GLU A 53 3.05 23.23 -15.34
N ILE A 54 4.27 23.74 -15.54
CA ILE A 54 5.07 24.36 -14.47
C ILE A 54 4.38 25.62 -13.92
N TYR A 55 3.57 26.29 -14.74
CA TYR A 55 2.84 27.49 -14.33
C TYR A 55 1.46 27.18 -13.72
N ASP A 56 1.04 25.92 -13.72
CA ASP A 56 -0.20 25.53 -13.10
C ASP A 56 -0.14 25.77 -11.58
N PHE A 57 -1.27 26.18 -11.00
CA PHE A 57 -1.43 26.46 -9.56
C PHE A 57 -0.61 27.64 -9.00
N LEU A 58 -0.09 28.54 -9.85
CA LEU A 58 0.62 29.74 -9.40
C LEU A 58 -0.28 30.79 -8.72
N TYR A 59 -1.55 30.86 -9.11
CA TYR A 59 -2.56 31.71 -8.48
C TYR A 59 -3.87 30.92 -8.33
N VAL A 60 -4.53 31.06 -7.17
CA VAL A 60 -5.77 30.37 -6.78
C VAL A 60 -6.92 31.36 -6.70
#